data_AF-A0A0D8HXX9-F1
#
_entry.id   AF-A0A0D8HXX9-F1
#
_cell.length_a   1.000
_cell.length_b   1.000
_cell.length_c   1.000
_cell.angle_alpha   90.00
_cell.angle_beta   90.00
_cell.angle_gamma   90.00
#
_symmetry.space_group_name_H-M   'P 1'
#
loop_
_entity.id
_entity.type
_entity.pdbx_description
1 polymer ?
#
loop_
_entity_poly.entity_id
_entity_poly.type
_entity_poly.pdbx_seq_one_letter_code
_entity_poly.pdbx_strand_id
1 'polypeptide(L)'
;MNATTALVFGILALLLAGPVPALLSRSTWPYRAPRAALVLWQAIALAAVLSAFSSGLAIASQLLVPGPDGRPTTAPTAEIDALGLPLWILYVVVFALTLLIGAKLIFSILQVGVRTRRRRARHRILVDLLDDCAMPAAVERTPDLRVLDVEEPIAYCLPGIRQRVVLSQGTLQNLDHAEVKAILTHERSHLRARHDLVLEAFTAVNHAFPRFVRSKSALGSVQLLVELLADDSAVRVTGPTPLARALVACAGSTAPRGAMAAGGPSTLIRVQRLSTDAADPRVAVCAYLAAITILVVPTVAVAVPWLTELRLLLNAY
;
A
#
# COMPACT_ATOMS: atom_id res chain seq x y z
N MET A 1 25.97 -2.90 17.48
CA MET A 1 25.14 -3.90 16.74
C MET A 1 26.10 -4.90 16.11
N ASN A 2 25.96 -6.19 16.44
CA ASN A 2 26.94 -7.22 16.05
C ASN A 2 26.62 -7.75 14.64
N ALA A 3 27.60 -8.29 13.90
CA ALA A 3 27.42 -8.80 12.53
C ALA A 3 26.23 -9.77 12.36
N THR A 4 25.93 -10.55 13.40
CA THR A 4 24.76 -11.44 13.48
C THR A 4 23.43 -10.69 13.35
N THR A 5 23.28 -9.54 14.02
CA THR A 5 22.07 -8.72 13.94
C THR A 5 21.86 -8.15 12.53
N ALA A 6 22.94 -7.73 11.86
CA ALA A 6 22.89 -7.24 10.49
C ALA A 6 22.37 -8.31 9.51
N LEU A 7 22.87 -9.54 9.66
CA LEU A 7 22.44 -10.70 8.87
C LEU A 7 20.99 -11.07 9.12
N VAL A 8 20.56 -11.12 10.39
CA VAL A 8 19.16 -11.43 10.75
C VAL A 8 18.20 -10.41 10.12
N PHE A 9 18.49 -9.11 10.23
CA PHE A 9 17.68 -8.07 9.60
C PHE A 9 17.72 -8.11 8.07
N GLY A 10 18.87 -8.46 7.49
CA GLY A 10 19.01 -8.64 6.04
C GLY A 10 18.14 -9.79 5.52
N ILE A 11 18.19 -10.95 6.18
CA ILE A 11 17.37 -12.11 5.85
C ILE A 11 15.88 -11.79 6.02
N LEU A 12 15.51 -11.16 7.14
CA LEU A 12 14.14 -10.76 7.40
C LEU A 12 13.62 -9.80 6.31
N ALA A 13 14.41 -8.80 5.93
CA ALA A 13 14.05 -7.87 4.86
C ALA A 13 13.82 -8.60 3.52
N LEU A 14 14.70 -9.55 3.16
CA LEU A 14 14.56 -10.34 1.93
C LEU A 14 13.30 -11.22 1.94
N LEU A 15 13.02 -11.90 3.05
CA LEU A 15 11.83 -12.74 3.21
C LEU A 15 10.55 -11.91 3.10
N LEU A 16 10.50 -10.75 3.75
CA LEU A 16 9.33 -9.86 3.76
C LEU A 16 9.14 -9.09 2.46
N ALA A 17 10.20 -8.87 1.67
CA ALA A 17 10.10 -8.20 0.38
C ALA A 17 9.61 -9.13 -0.76
N GLY A 18 9.83 -10.45 -0.66
CA GLY A 18 9.55 -11.38 -1.76
C GLY A 18 8.77 -12.64 -1.36
N PRO A 19 9.39 -13.64 -0.72
CA PRO A 19 8.76 -14.93 -0.42
C PRO A 19 7.46 -14.83 0.37
N VAL A 20 7.42 -14.03 1.44
CA VAL A 20 6.23 -13.88 2.29
C VAL A 20 5.05 -13.26 1.50
N PRO A 21 5.23 -12.12 0.80
CA PRO A 21 4.25 -11.62 -0.16
C PRO A 21 3.76 -12.64 -1.19
N ALA A 22 4.67 -13.43 -1.77
CA ALA A 22 4.33 -14.41 -2.80
C ALA A 22 3.53 -15.60 -2.25
N LEU A 23 3.79 -16.03 -1.02
CA LEU A 23 3.00 -17.06 -0.34
C LEU A 23 1.62 -16.53 0.07
N LEU A 24 1.57 -15.29 0.57
CA LEU A 24 0.34 -14.65 0.98
C LEU A 24 -0.59 -14.40 -0.21
N SER A 25 -0.05 -14.02 -1.38
CA SER A 25 -0.85 -13.80 -2.58
C SER A 25 -1.44 -15.08 -3.20
N ARG A 26 -0.88 -16.25 -2.86
CA ARG A 26 -1.42 -17.57 -3.24
C ARG A 26 -2.52 -18.06 -2.30
N SER A 27 -2.68 -17.44 -1.14
CA SER A 27 -3.66 -17.84 -0.13
C SER A 27 -5.05 -17.26 -0.46
N THR A 28 -6.11 -18.00 -0.15
CA THR A 28 -7.51 -17.58 -0.40
C THR A 28 -8.17 -16.91 0.82
N TRP A 29 -7.62 -17.10 2.02
CA TRP A 29 -8.11 -16.48 3.25
C TRP A 29 -8.16 -14.94 3.21
N PRO A 30 -7.25 -14.21 2.52
CA PRO A 30 -7.29 -12.75 2.47
C PRO A 30 -8.62 -12.21 1.91
N TYR A 31 -9.28 -12.97 1.03
CA TYR A 31 -10.56 -12.58 0.45
C TYR A 31 -11.70 -12.65 1.46
N ARG A 32 -11.57 -13.49 2.50
CA ARG A 32 -12.56 -13.60 3.58
C ARG A 32 -12.41 -12.44 4.55
N ALA A 33 -11.19 -12.10 4.95
CA ALA A 33 -10.91 -11.04 5.92
C ALA A 33 -10.08 -9.89 5.31
N PRO A 34 -10.66 -9.08 4.38
CA PRO A 34 -9.86 -8.14 3.58
C PRO A 34 -9.21 -7.03 4.40
N ARG A 35 -9.87 -6.57 5.48
CA ARG A 35 -9.30 -5.56 6.40
C ARG A 35 -8.05 -6.08 7.09
N ALA A 36 -8.15 -7.26 7.70
CA ALA A 36 -7.06 -7.86 8.45
C ALA A 36 -5.90 -8.23 7.51
N ALA A 37 -6.21 -8.73 6.31
CA ALA A 37 -5.23 -8.97 5.28
C ALA A 37 -4.50 -7.68 4.87
N LEU A 38 -5.22 -6.58 4.60
CA LEU A 38 -4.60 -5.31 4.20
C LEU A 38 -3.67 -4.76 5.30
N VAL A 39 -4.07 -4.86 6.57
CA VAL A 39 -3.22 -4.47 7.71
C VAL A 39 -1.97 -5.34 7.80
N LEU A 40 -2.10 -6.65 7.61
CA LEU A 40 -0.95 -7.56 7.57
C LEU A 40 0.00 -7.22 6.40
N TRP A 41 -0.53 -6.92 5.22
CA TRP A 41 0.26 -6.47 4.07
C TRP A 41 1.03 -5.18 4.35
N GLN A 42 0.40 -4.20 5.01
CA GLN A 42 1.04 -2.96 5.42
C GLN A 42 2.14 -3.22 6.46
N ALA A 43 1.87 -4.10 7.45
CA ALA A 43 2.83 -4.48 8.46
C ALA A 43 4.06 -5.20 7.85
N ILE A 44 3.85 -6.12 6.90
CA ILE A 44 4.92 -6.79 6.15
C ILE A 44 5.77 -5.77 5.39
N ALA A 45 5.13 -4.85 4.65
CA ALA A 45 5.83 -3.83 3.88
C ALA A 45 6.66 -2.90 4.78
N LEU A 46 6.09 -2.45 5.90
CA LEU A 46 6.77 -1.61 6.87
C LEU A 46 7.93 -2.35 7.56
N ALA A 47 7.70 -3.59 7.99
CA ALA A 47 8.73 -4.43 8.62
C ALA A 47 9.89 -4.74 7.64
N ALA A 48 9.60 -4.96 6.35
CA ALA A 48 10.63 -5.14 5.32
C ALA A 48 11.53 -3.90 5.20
N VAL A 49 10.91 -2.71 5.16
CA VAL A 49 11.64 -1.43 5.09
C VAL A 49 12.48 -1.21 6.34
N LEU A 50 11.87 -1.34 7.54
CA LEU A 50 12.59 -1.17 8.80
C LEU A 50 13.75 -2.15 8.95
N SER A 51 13.56 -3.40 8.53
CA SER A 51 14.62 -4.43 8.56
C SER A 51 15.76 -4.09 7.58
N ALA A 52 15.45 -3.64 6.36
CA ALA A 52 16.47 -3.25 5.39
C ALA A 52 17.32 -2.07 5.88
N PHE A 53 16.70 -1.05 6.46
CA PHE A 53 17.40 0.08 7.07
C PHE A 53 18.22 -0.33 8.30
N SER A 54 17.67 -1.17 9.17
CA SER A 54 18.37 -1.67 10.36
C SER A 54 19.61 -2.48 9.97
N SER A 55 19.50 -3.35 8.95
CA SER A 55 20.62 -4.10 8.39
C SER A 55 21.69 -3.16 7.80
N GLY A 56 21.28 -2.19 6.98
CA GLY A 56 22.21 -1.24 6.38
C GLY A 56 22.92 -0.34 7.40
N LEU A 57 22.23 0.09 8.46
CA LEU A 57 22.83 0.86 9.55
C LEU A 57 23.82 0.02 10.36
N ALA A 58 23.52 -1.26 10.60
CA ALA A 58 24.43 -2.22 11.26
C ALA A 58 25.72 -2.45 10.47
N ILE A 59 25.60 -2.48 9.14
CA ILE A 59 26.74 -2.64 8.24
C ILE A 59 27.51 -1.32 8.14
N ALA A 60 26.80 -0.19 8.05
CA ALA A 60 27.40 1.14 8.04
C ALA A 60 28.26 1.36 9.29
N SER A 61 27.79 0.95 10.48
CA SER A 61 28.57 1.09 11.72
C SER A 61 29.84 0.24 11.75
N GLN A 62 29.93 -0.80 10.92
CA GLN A 62 31.12 -1.66 10.80
C GLN A 62 32.08 -1.18 9.71
N LEU A 63 31.55 -0.61 8.61
CA LEU A 63 32.34 -0.07 7.50
C LEU A 63 32.83 1.37 7.76
N LEU A 64 32.12 2.15 8.58
CA LEU A 64 32.41 3.57 8.84
C LEU A 64 32.94 3.77 10.26
N VAL A 65 33.98 3.02 10.64
CA VAL A 65 34.64 3.22 11.93
C VAL A 65 35.39 4.56 11.92
N PRO A 66 35.17 5.45 12.91
CA PRO A 66 35.96 6.67 13.03
C PRO A 66 37.42 6.31 13.34
N GLY A 67 38.35 6.83 12.54
CA GLY A 67 39.77 6.70 12.81
C GLY A 67 40.22 7.57 14.01
N PRO A 68 41.51 7.51 14.38
CA PRO A 68 42.08 8.30 15.47
C PRO A 68 41.81 9.82 15.36
N ASP A 69 41.64 10.32 14.14
CA ASP A 69 41.37 11.72 13.83
C ASP A 69 39.87 12.08 13.80
N GLY A 70 38.98 11.16 14.19
CA GLY A 70 37.52 11.34 14.16
C GLY A 70 36.89 11.33 12.76
N ARG A 71 37.70 11.18 11.71
CA ARG A 71 37.23 11.02 10.32
C ARG A 71 36.89 9.56 10.05
N PRO A 72 35.83 9.24 9.27
CA PRO A 72 35.57 7.86 8.86
C PRO A 72 36.79 7.34 8.09
N THR A 73 37.49 6.33 8.61
CA THR A 73 38.58 5.71 7.87
C THR A 73 37.97 4.80 6.82
N THR A 74 37.94 5.26 5.57
CA THR A 74 37.70 4.40 4.41
C THR A 74 39.04 3.79 4.01
N ALA A 75 39.50 2.76 4.73
CA ALA A 75 40.71 2.02 4.38
C ALA A 75 40.29 0.64 3.85
N PRO A 76 39.89 0.53 2.56
CA PRO A 76 39.28 -0.70 2.03
C PRO A 76 40.23 -1.89 2.15
N THR A 77 41.54 -1.65 2.07
CA THR A 77 42.57 -2.67 2.20
C THR A 77 42.59 -3.27 3.62
N ALA A 78 42.57 -2.43 4.66
CA ALA A 78 42.52 -2.89 6.05
C ALA A 78 41.21 -3.64 6.38
N GLU A 79 40.10 -3.21 5.79
CA GLU A 79 38.80 -3.90 5.92
C GLU A 79 38.80 -5.25 5.18
N ILE A 80 39.34 -5.32 3.97
CA ILE A 80 39.48 -6.56 3.20
C ILE A 80 40.40 -7.55 3.92
N ASP A 81 41.49 -7.07 4.52
CA ASP A 81 42.42 -7.90 5.29
C ASP A 81 41.77 -8.46 6.58
N ALA A 82 40.86 -7.71 7.20
CA ALA A 82 40.15 -8.12 8.41
C ALA A 82 38.93 -9.03 8.16
N LEU A 83 38.11 -8.73 7.15
CA LEU A 83 36.86 -9.44 6.85
C LEU A 83 37.01 -10.53 5.79
N GLY A 84 38.04 -10.43 4.96
CA GLY A 84 38.17 -11.15 3.70
C GLY A 84 37.36 -10.49 2.57
N LEU A 85 37.92 -10.54 1.37
CA LEU A 85 37.34 -9.98 0.14
C LEU A 85 35.86 -10.37 -0.11
N PRO A 86 35.42 -11.65 0.04
CA PRO A 86 34.02 -12.00 -0.25
C PRO A 86 33.02 -11.38 0.72
N LEU A 87 33.36 -11.31 2.01
CA LEU A 87 32.48 -10.74 3.03
C LEU A 87 32.43 -9.21 2.92
N TRP A 88 33.57 -8.59 2.60
CA TRP A 88 33.65 -7.16 2.33
C TRP A 88 32.77 -6.76 1.13
N ILE A 89 32.84 -7.49 0.00
CA ILE A 89 31.96 -7.25 -1.16
C ILE A 89 30.50 -7.38 -0.76
N LEU A 90 30.13 -8.40 0.02
CA LEU A 90 28.76 -8.58 0.49
C LEU A 90 28.28 -7.36 1.30
N TYR A 91 29.11 -6.85 2.21
CA TYR A 91 28.77 -5.69 3.05
C TYR A 91 28.58 -4.43 2.20
N VAL A 92 29.49 -4.17 1.27
CA VAL A 92 29.39 -3.02 0.34
C VAL A 92 28.14 -3.12 -0.53
N VAL A 93 27.83 -4.31 -1.07
CA VAL A 93 26.63 -4.54 -1.89
C VAL A 93 25.36 -4.31 -1.08
N VAL A 94 25.26 -4.86 0.13
CA VAL A 94 24.09 -4.67 1.00
C VAL A 94 23.94 -3.20 1.39
N PHE A 95 25.02 -2.52 1.75
CA PHE A 95 24.99 -1.10 2.08
C PHE A 95 24.54 -0.23 0.90
N ALA A 96 25.08 -0.47 -0.29
CA ALA A 96 24.67 0.20 -1.53
C ALA A 96 23.20 -0.06 -1.86
N LEU A 97 22.72 -1.29 -1.66
CA LEU A 97 21.30 -1.64 -1.84
C LEU A 97 20.41 -0.91 -0.84
N THR A 98 20.80 -0.81 0.42
CA THR A 98 20.02 -0.06 1.43
C THR A 98 19.95 1.42 1.07
N LEU A 99 21.05 2.04 0.65
CA LEU A 99 21.06 3.42 0.15
C LEU A 99 20.15 3.60 -1.08
N LEU A 100 20.21 2.67 -2.04
CA LEU A 100 19.36 2.70 -3.23
C LEU A 100 17.87 2.59 -2.88
N ILE A 101 17.50 1.67 -1.98
CA ILE A 101 16.13 1.49 -1.49
C ILE A 101 15.68 2.78 -0.79
N GLY A 102 16.51 3.33 0.10
CA GLY A 102 16.22 4.56 0.81
C GLY A 102 16.03 5.77 -0.12
N ALA A 103 16.92 5.95 -1.09
CA ALA A 103 16.82 7.00 -2.10
C ALA A 103 15.53 6.86 -2.93
N LYS A 104 15.15 5.63 -3.32
CA LYS A 104 13.90 5.38 -4.05
C LYS A 104 12.66 5.67 -3.21
N LEU A 105 12.66 5.30 -1.92
CA LEU A 105 11.56 5.60 -1.01
C LEU A 105 11.39 7.12 -0.83
N ILE A 106 12.49 7.83 -0.56
CA ILE A 106 12.49 9.31 -0.45
C ILE A 106 11.98 9.93 -1.75
N PHE A 107 12.52 9.52 -2.89
CA PHE A 107 12.08 10.01 -4.20
C PHE A 107 10.59 9.76 -4.42
N SER A 108 10.08 8.59 -4.04
CA SER A 108 8.66 8.28 -4.19
C SER A 108 7.79 9.13 -3.26
N ILE A 109 8.19 9.34 -2.00
CA ILE A 109 7.47 10.23 -1.05
C ILE A 109 7.45 11.67 -1.58
N LEU A 110 8.58 12.15 -2.11
CA LEU A 110 8.67 13.46 -2.75
C LEU A 110 7.77 13.54 -3.99
N GLN A 111 7.74 12.49 -4.82
CA GLN A 111 6.86 12.43 -6.00
C GLN A 111 5.39 12.45 -5.60
N VAL A 112 4.98 11.68 -4.59
CA VAL A 112 3.62 11.72 -4.03
C VAL A 112 3.31 13.14 -3.57
N GLY A 113 4.18 13.75 -2.76
CA GLY A 113 4.01 15.13 -2.28
C GLY A 113 3.89 16.15 -3.41
N VAL A 114 4.73 16.03 -4.45
CA VAL A 114 4.69 16.89 -5.64
C VAL A 114 3.43 16.64 -6.46
N ARG A 115 2.98 15.39 -6.63
CA ARG A 115 1.73 15.05 -7.33
C ARG A 115 0.54 15.59 -6.57
N THR A 116 0.49 15.44 -5.25
CA THR A 116 -0.54 16.04 -4.40
C THR A 116 -0.53 17.56 -4.57
N ARG A 117 0.63 18.22 -4.56
CA ARG A 117 0.74 19.68 -4.78
C ARG A 117 0.38 20.12 -6.20
N ARG A 118 0.78 19.38 -7.24
CA ARG A 118 0.42 19.66 -8.64
C ARG A 118 -1.07 19.47 -8.89
N ARG A 119 -1.68 18.45 -8.27
CA ARG A 119 -3.15 18.30 -8.24
C ARG A 119 -3.79 19.54 -7.62
N ARG A 120 -3.31 20.01 -6.45
CA ARG A 120 -3.79 21.27 -5.83
C ARG A 120 -3.70 22.48 -6.77
N ALA A 121 -2.62 22.59 -7.55
CA ALA A 121 -2.43 23.70 -8.47
C ALA A 121 -3.36 23.62 -9.70
N ARG A 122 -3.47 22.44 -10.33
CA ARG A 122 -4.37 22.20 -11.47
C ARG A 122 -5.85 22.32 -11.09
N HIS A 123 -6.19 22.01 -9.83
CA HIS A 123 -7.56 22.15 -9.33
C HIS A 123 -8.08 23.59 -9.32
N ARG A 124 -7.22 24.61 -9.16
CA ARG A 124 -7.68 26.00 -9.29
C ARG A 124 -8.17 26.29 -10.71
N ILE A 125 -7.46 25.78 -11.70
CA ILE A 125 -7.77 26.00 -13.11
C ILE A 125 -8.99 25.16 -13.57
N LEU A 126 -9.12 23.92 -13.08
CA LEU A 126 -10.21 23.03 -13.50
C LEU A 126 -11.57 23.33 -12.81
N VAL A 127 -11.54 23.98 -11.64
CA VAL A 127 -12.77 24.42 -10.94
C VAL A 127 -13.39 25.62 -11.66
N ASP A 128 -12.58 26.55 -12.16
CA ASP A 128 -13.07 27.73 -12.90
C ASP A 128 -13.62 27.39 -14.30
N LEU A 129 -13.21 26.26 -14.89
CA LEU A 129 -13.66 25.85 -16.23
C LEU A 129 -14.90 24.93 -16.23
N LEU A 130 -15.36 24.44 -15.06
CA LEU A 130 -16.37 23.37 -14.96
C LEU A 130 -17.54 23.68 -14.02
N ASP A 131 -17.66 24.91 -13.53
CA ASP A 131 -18.89 25.39 -12.84
C ASP A 131 -20.00 25.81 -13.82
N ASP A 132 -19.73 25.86 -15.14
CA ASP A 132 -20.67 26.34 -16.16
C ASP A 132 -21.57 25.28 -16.83
N CYS A 133 -21.34 23.98 -16.64
CA CYS A 133 -22.18 22.94 -17.27
C CYS A 133 -23.25 22.39 -16.32
N ALA A 134 -24.50 22.80 -16.59
CA ALA A 134 -25.74 22.48 -15.89
C ALA A 134 -26.03 20.97 -15.74
N MET A 135 -26.68 20.60 -14.63
CA MET A 135 -27.06 19.22 -14.27
C MET A 135 -28.55 18.92 -14.55
N PRO A 136 -28.91 17.70 -15.02
CA PRO A 136 -30.30 17.23 -15.04
C PRO A 136 -30.85 16.92 -13.64
N ALA A 137 -32.15 17.16 -13.45
CA ALA A 137 -32.84 17.31 -12.16
C ALA A 137 -33.18 16.03 -11.37
N ALA A 138 -32.68 14.85 -11.76
CA ALA A 138 -33.20 13.56 -11.26
C ALA A 138 -32.38 12.88 -10.14
N VAL A 139 -31.21 13.39 -9.76
CA VAL A 139 -30.41 12.82 -8.66
C VAL A 139 -30.31 13.83 -7.52
N GLU A 140 -30.62 13.40 -6.29
CA GLU A 140 -30.50 14.23 -5.09
C GLU A 140 -29.21 15.05 -5.13
N ARG A 141 -29.35 16.39 -5.02
CA ARG A 141 -28.26 17.37 -5.08
C ARG A 141 -27.14 17.00 -4.11
N THR A 142 -26.20 16.20 -4.58
CA THR A 142 -25.01 15.86 -3.82
C THR A 142 -23.82 16.59 -4.45
N PRO A 143 -23.15 17.48 -3.70
CA PRO A 143 -22.11 18.36 -4.24
C PRO A 143 -20.87 17.60 -4.73
N ASP A 144 -20.77 16.30 -4.43
CA ASP A 144 -19.71 15.39 -4.83
C ASP A 144 -20.04 14.53 -6.07
N LEU A 145 -21.25 14.62 -6.65
CA LEU A 145 -21.67 13.80 -7.79
C LEU A 145 -21.62 14.58 -9.12
N ARG A 146 -21.07 13.95 -10.16
CA ARG A 146 -21.11 14.44 -11.55
C ARG A 146 -21.64 13.36 -12.47
N VAL A 147 -22.50 13.76 -13.41
CA VAL A 147 -23.03 12.87 -14.45
C VAL A 147 -22.35 13.19 -15.78
N LEU A 148 -21.77 12.19 -16.43
CA LEU A 148 -21.23 12.26 -17.78
C LEU A 148 -22.29 11.87 -18.79
N ASP A 149 -22.41 12.64 -19.86
CA ASP A 149 -23.29 12.34 -21.00
C ASP A 149 -22.63 11.28 -21.91
N VAL A 150 -22.60 10.04 -21.41
CA VAL A 150 -22.06 8.86 -22.09
C VAL A 150 -23.03 7.70 -21.83
N GLU A 151 -23.39 6.97 -22.88
CA GLU A 151 -24.36 5.85 -22.83
C GLU A 151 -23.77 4.58 -22.19
N GLU A 152 -22.44 4.42 -22.18
CA GLU A 152 -21.77 3.31 -21.52
C GLU A 152 -21.86 3.45 -19.99
N PRO A 153 -22.24 2.40 -19.23
CA PRO A 153 -22.36 2.46 -17.77
C PRO A 153 -20.97 2.53 -17.11
N ILE A 154 -20.52 3.74 -16.78
CA ILE A 154 -19.21 4.04 -16.20
C ILE A 154 -19.42 4.72 -14.84
N ALA A 155 -18.81 4.17 -13.81
CA ALA A 155 -18.68 4.77 -12.49
C ALA A 155 -17.21 4.80 -12.07
N TYR A 156 -16.72 5.97 -11.65
CA TYR A 156 -15.38 6.10 -11.09
C TYR A 156 -15.24 7.29 -10.15
N CYS A 157 -14.24 7.21 -9.28
CA CYS A 157 -13.83 8.31 -8.41
C CYS A 157 -12.68 9.14 -8.96
N LEU A 158 -12.75 10.46 -8.73
CA LEU A 158 -11.64 11.37 -8.93
C LEU A 158 -11.01 11.73 -7.57
N PRO A 159 -9.77 11.26 -7.29
CA PRO A 159 -9.08 11.61 -6.05
C PRO A 159 -8.60 13.07 -6.07
N GLY A 160 -8.79 13.79 -4.96
CA GLY A 160 -8.42 15.21 -4.83
C GLY A 160 -8.98 15.86 -3.56
N ILE A 161 -8.84 17.18 -3.43
CA ILE A 161 -9.40 17.95 -2.29
C ILE A 161 -10.93 17.98 -2.33
N ARG A 162 -11.51 18.18 -3.52
CA ARG A 162 -12.94 17.92 -3.75
C ARG A 162 -13.05 16.54 -4.38
N GLN A 163 -13.19 15.56 -3.50
CA GLN A 163 -13.48 14.18 -3.87
C GLN A 163 -14.80 14.16 -4.64
N ARG A 164 -14.80 13.60 -5.84
CA ARG A 164 -16.02 13.51 -6.66
C ARG A 164 -16.20 12.10 -7.19
N VAL A 165 -17.45 11.66 -7.20
CA VAL A 165 -17.89 10.46 -7.90
C VAL A 165 -18.45 10.90 -9.23
N VAL A 166 -18.00 10.25 -10.30
CA VAL A 166 -18.49 10.47 -11.65
C VAL A 166 -19.27 9.23 -12.06
N LEU A 167 -20.54 9.42 -12.41
CA LEU A 167 -21.40 8.41 -13.01
C LEU A 167 -21.68 8.80 -14.45
N SER A 168 -21.91 7.85 -15.34
CA SER A 168 -22.43 8.13 -16.68
C SER A 168 -23.96 8.13 -16.69
N GLN A 169 -24.55 8.79 -17.68
CA GLN A 169 -25.98 8.71 -17.96
C GLN A 169 -26.42 7.26 -18.21
N GLY A 170 -25.60 6.48 -18.92
CA GLY A 170 -25.79 5.04 -19.07
C GLY A 170 -25.87 4.27 -17.76
N THR A 171 -25.15 4.72 -16.73
CA THR A 171 -25.23 4.13 -15.38
C THR A 171 -26.57 4.43 -14.72
N LEU A 172 -27.10 5.64 -14.90
CA LEU A 172 -28.39 6.03 -14.32
C LEU A 172 -29.59 5.43 -15.07
N GLN A 173 -29.44 5.14 -16.37
CA GLN A 173 -30.49 4.54 -17.18
C GLN A 173 -30.57 3.02 -17.04
N ASN A 174 -29.43 2.35 -16.83
CA ASN A 174 -29.37 0.88 -16.76
C ASN A 174 -29.47 0.33 -15.33
N LEU A 175 -29.49 1.19 -14.30
CA LEU A 175 -29.50 0.76 -12.90
C LEU A 175 -30.69 1.30 -12.13
N ASP A 176 -31.24 0.44 -11.26
CA ASP A 176 -32.27 0.79 -10.31
C ASP A 176 -31.70 1.67 -9.18
N HIS A 177 -32.56 2.38 -8.45
CA HIS A 177 -32.15 3.30 -7.37
C HIS A 177 -31.28 2.63 -6.30
N ALA A 178 -31.56 1.37 -5.96
CA ALA A 178 -30.77 0.61 -4.99
C ALA A 178 -29.36 0.26 -5.52
N GLU A 179 -29.23 0.01 -6.82
CA GLU A 179 -27.96 -0.31 -7.48
C GLU A 179 -27.09 0.94 -7.66
N VAL A 180 -27.71 2.07 -8.06
CA VAL A 180 -27.04 3.37 -8.07
C VAL A 180 -26.54 3.74 -6.68
N LYS A 181 -27.35 3.54 -5.63
CA LYS A 181 -26.94 3.78 -4.24
C LYS A 181 -25.78 2.87 -3.82
N ALA A 182 -25.76 1.61 -4.29
CA ALA A 182 -24.69 0.66 -4.00
C ALA A 182 -23.36 1.11 -4.61
N ILE A 183 -23.34 1.44 -5.91
CA ILE A 183 -22.15 1.96 -6.60
C ILE A 183 -21.70 3.28 -5.97
N LEU A 184 -22.61 4.23 -5.72
CA LEU A 184 -22.23 5.50 -5.09
C LEU A 184 -21.58 5.28 -3.72
N THR A 185 -22.07 4.33 -2.93
CA THR A 185 -21.47 3.99 -1.63
C THR A 185 -20.10 3.35 -1.80
N HIS A 186 -19.95 2.44 -2.77
CA HIS A 186 -18.68 1.83 -3.15
C HIS A 186 -17.66 2.89 -3.56
N GLU A 187 -17.98 3.74 -4.51
CA GLU A 187 -17.13 4.83 -5.01
C GLU A 187 -16.76 5.80 -3.86
N ARG A 188 -17.73 6.28 -3.07
CA ARG A 188 -17.47 7.14 -1.92
C ARG A 188 -16.53 6.51 -0.90
N SER A 189 -16.50 5.18 -0.80
CA SER A 189 -15.59 4.50 0.13
C SER A 189 -14.13 4.62 -0.29
N HIS A 190 -13.81 4.60 -1.60
CA HIS A 190 -12.45 4.84 -2.09
C HIS A 190 -11.94 6.22 -1.72
N LEU A 191 -12.84 7.21 -1.78
CA LEU A 191 -12.56 8.59 -1.41
C LEU A 191 -12.35 8.74 0.10
N ARG A 192 -13.26 8.20 0.92
CA ARG A 192 -13.17 8.27 2.39
C ARG A 192 -11.92 7.59 2.93
N ALA A 193 -11.61 6.40 2.43
CA ALA A 193 -10.46 5.61 2.87
C ALA A 193 -9.16 5.97 2.14
N ARG A 194 -9.20 6.91 1.17
CA ARG A 194 -8.05 7.34 0.35
C ARG A 194 -7.27 6.17 -0.23
N HIS A 195 -8.01 5.22 -0.81
CA HIS A 195 -7.46 3.99 -1.36
C HIS A 195 -6.40 4.25 -2.45
N ASP A 196 -6.46 5.39 -3.13
CA ASP A 196 -5.44 5.87 -4.06
C ASP A 196 -4.06 6.05 -3.39
N LEU A 197 -4.01 6.70 -2.22
CA LEU A 197 -2.77 6.90 -1.48
C LEU A 197 -2.20 5.59 -0.95
N VAL A 198 -3.07 4.67 -0.51
CA VAL A 198 -2.66 3.34 -0.04
C VAL A 198 -1.99 2.56 -1.17
N LEU A 199 -2.59 2.55 -2.36
CA LEU A 199 -2.01 1.89 -3.54
C LEU A 199 -0.73 2.59 -4.03
N GLU A 200 -0.67 3.92 -3.98
CA GLU A 200 0.53 4.66 -4.36
C GLU A 200 1.69 4.37 -3.40
N ALA A 201 1.44 4.36 -2.09
CA ALA A 201 2.44 4.00 -1.08
C ALA A 201 2.92 2.55 -1.21
N PHE A 202 2.02 1.59 -1.46
CA PHE A 202 2.41 0.20 -1.66
C PHE A 202 3.19 0.00 -2.97
N THR A 203 2.79 0.70 -4.04
CA THR A 203 3.52 0.72 -5.32
C THR A 203 4.92 1.29 -5.14
N ALA A 204 5.05 2.38 -4.39
CA ALA A 204 6.32 3.01 -4.04
C ALA A 204 7.27 2.04 -3.35
N VAL A 205 6.78 1.38 -2.29
CA VAL A 205 7.56 0.42 -1.51
C VAL A 205 7.98 -0.75 -2.39
N ASN A 206 7.04 -1.35 -3.14
CA ASN A 206 7.36 -2.45 -4.06
C ASN A 206 8.37 -2.00 -5.14
N HIS A 207 8.29 -0.76 -5.63
CA HIS A 207 9.26 -0.22 -6.58
C HIS A 207 10.62 0.18 -5.97
N ALA A 208 10.74 0.27 -4.65
CA ALA A 208 12.01 0.55 -4.00
C ALA A 208 12.94 -0.68 -4.01
N PHE A 209 12.41 -1.87 -3.73
CA PHE A 209 13.17 -3.12 -3.69
C PHE A 209 13.68 -3.57 -5.08
N PRO A 210 14.72 -4.40 -5.21
CA PRO A 210 15.20 -4.90 -6.51
C PRO A 210 14.17 -5.78 -7.23
N ARG A 211 14.13 -5.73 -8.57
CA ARG A 211 13.07 -6.38 -9.39
C ARG A 211 12.97 -7.90 -9.19
N PHE A 212 14.08 -8.58 -8.89
CA PHE A 212 14.11 -10.02 -8.64
C PHE A 212 13.52 -10.41 -7.27
N VAL A 213 13.41 -9.47 -6.34
CA VAL A 213 12.77 -9.68 -5.02
C VAL A 213 11.28 -9.30 -5.06
N ARG A 214 10.88 -8.42 -5.99
CA ARG A 214 9.49 -7.91 -6.09
C ARG A 214 8.51 -9.01 -6.48
N SER A 215 7.42 -9.12 -5.74
CA SER A 215 6.25 -9.89 -6.16
C SER A 215 5.29 -9.02 -6.99
N LYS A 216 5.09 -9.35 -8.27
CA LYS A 216 4.04 -8.72 -9.10
C LYS A 216 2.64 -9.07 -8.59
N SER A 217 2.48 -10.28 -8.07
CA SER A 217 1.21 -10.78 -7.55
C SER A 217 0.76 -9.99 -6.31
N ALA A 218 1.68 -9.47 -5.50
CA ALA A 218 1.37 -8.67 -4.32
C ALA A 218 0.57 -7.40 -4.63
N LEU A 219 0.96 -6.64 -5.66
CA LEU A 219 0.25 -5.42 -6.06
C LEU A 219 -1.20 -5.73 -6.48
N GLY A 220 -1.40 -6.79 -7.27
CA GLY A 220 -2.73 -7.23 -7.68
C GLY A 220 -3.58 -7.69 -6.50
N SER A 221 -2.99 -8.40 -5.53
CA SER A 221 -3.70 -8.79 -4.31
C SER A 221 -4.14 -7.58 -3.49
N VAL A 222 -3.28 -6.57 -3.29
CA VAL A 222 -3.64 -5.36 -2.53
C VAL A 222 -4.72 -4.56 -3.26
N GLN A 223 -4.64 -4.42 -4.59
CA GLN A 223 -5.70 -3.80 -5.40
C GLN A 223 -7.04 -4.51 -5.20
N LEU A 224 -7.05 -5.84 -5.29
CA LEU A 224 -8.26 -6.63 -5.04
C LEU A 224 -8.79 -6.44 -3.62
N LEU A 225 -7.93 -6.46 -2.59
CA LEU A 225 -8.35 -6.26 -1.20
C LEU A 225 -9.02 -4.89 -1.00
N VAL A 226 -8.49 -3.85 -1.64
CA VAL A 226 -9.07 -2.50 -1.63
C VAL A 226 -10.47 -2.48 -2.24
N GLU A 227 -10.69 -3.15 -3.37
CA GLU A 227 -12.02 -3.33 -3.98
C GLU A 227 -12.98 -4.06 -3.04
N LEU A 228 -12.51 -5.14 -2.39
CA LEU A 228 -13.33 -5.91 -1.45
C LEU A 228 -13.74 -5.08 -0.22
N LEU A 229 -12.90 -4.16 0.25
CA LEU A 229 -13.24 -3.25 1.34
C LEU A 229 -14.29 -2.22 0.93
N ALA A 230 -14.21 -1.75 -0.32
CA ALA A 230 -15.21 -0.86 -0.89
C ALA A 230 -16.55 -1.57 -1.06
N ASP A 231 -16.54 -2.81 -1.55
CA ASP A 231 -17.72 -3.69 -1.62
C ASP A 231 -18.34 -3.90 -0.24
N ASP A 232 -17.55 -4.25 0.78
CA ASP A 232 -18.03 -4.40 2.16
C ASP A 232 -18.74 -3.14 2.68
N SER A 233 -18.34 -1.95 2.22
CA SER A 233 -18.98 -0.70 2.60
C SER A 233 -20.34 -0.50 1.93
N ALA A 234 -20.46 -0.87 0.66
CA ALA A 234 -21.70 -0.81 -0.09
C ALA A 234 -22.71 -1.87 0.39
N VAL A 235 -22.24 -3.09 0.66
CA VAL A 235 -23.06 -4.19 1.20
C VAL A 235 -23.68 -3.82 2.54
N ARG A 236 -22.94 -3.15 3.43
CA ARG A 236 -23.47 -2.69 4.72
C ARG A 236 -24.65 -1.71 4.60
N VAL A 237 -24.76 -0.99 3.48
CA VAL A 237 -25.79 0.05 3.28
C VAL A 237 -26.94 -0.44 2.41
N THR A 238 -26.65 -1.27 1.40
CA THR A 238 -27.61 -1.65 0.34
C THR A 238 -27.84 -3.16 0.23
N GLY A 239 -27.06 -3.98 0.94
CA GLY A 239 -27.06 -5.43 0.79
C GLY A 239 -26.19 -5.92 -0.38
N PRO A 240 -25.98 -7.24 -0.49
CA PRO A 240 -25.10 -7.84 -1.50
C PRO A 240 -25.70 -7.83 -2.91
N THR A 241 -27.01 -8.05 -3.04
CA THR A 241 -27.67 -8.21 -4.35
C THR A 241 -27.64 -6.95 -5.20
N PRO A 242 -27.99 -5.74 -4.69
CA PRO A 242 -27.92 -4.53 -5.51
C PRO A 242 -26.51 -4.21 -5.98
N LEU A 243 -25.50 -4.44 -5.13
CA LEU A 243 -24.10 -4.27 -5.51
C LEU A 243 -23.68 -5.25 -6.60
N ALA A 244 -24.03 -6.53 -6.48
CA ALA A 244 -23.67 -7.54 -7.47
C ALA A 244 -24.25 -7.20 -8.86
N ARG A 245 -25.53 -6.81 -8.93
CA ARG A 245 -26.17 -6.40 -10.19
C ARG A 245 -25.51 -5.16 -10.79
N ALA A 246 -25.24 -4.16 -9.96
CA ALA A 246 -24.47 -2.98 -10.35
C ALA A 246 -23.10 -3.32 -10.96
N LEU A 247 -22.32 -4.19 -10.30
CA LEU A 247 -20.99 -4.59 -10.77
C LEU A 247 -21.04 -5.34 -12.11
N VAL A 248 -22.06 -6.18 -12.31
CA VAL A 248 -22.27 -6.89 -13.59
C VAL A 248 -22.63 -5.91 -14.70
N ALA A 249 -23.52 -4.95 -14.43
CA ALA A 249 -23.90 -3.92 -15.40
C ALA A 249 -22.71 -3.03 -15.81
N CYS A 250 -21.81 -2.71 -14.86
CA CYS A 250 -20.60 -1.93 -15.13
C CYS A 250 -19.40 -2.76 -15.63
N ALA A 251 -19.49 -4.09 -15.68
CA ALA A 251 -18.35 -4.95 -16.02
C ALA A 251 -17.87 -4.79 -17.48
N GLY A 252 -18.73 -4.30 -18.37
CA GLY A 252 -18.42 -4.10 -19.79
C GLY A 252 -17.70 -2.79 -20.11
N SER A 253 -17.57 -1.85 -19.17
CA SER A 253 -17.00 -0.52 -19.43
C SER A 253 -15.55 -0.41 -18.94
N THR A 254 -14.71 0.30 -19.71
CA THR A 254 -13.30 0.52 -19.36
C THR A 254 -13.11 1.95 -18.89
N ALA A 255 -12.70 2.17 -17.64
CA ALA A 255 -12.44 3.54 -17.17
C ALA A 255 -11.16 4.13 -17.82
N PRO A 256 -11.09 5.47 -17.95
CA PRO A 256 -9.89 6.16 -18.46
C PRO A 256 -8.63 5.86 -17.64
N ARG A 257 -7.46 5.88 -18.29
CA ARG A 257 -6.14 5.67 -17.64
C ARG A 257 -5.95 6.64 -16.46
N GLY A 258 -5.92 6.09 -15.24
CA GLY A 258 -5.68 6.85 -14.00
C GLY A 258 -6.90 7.03 -13.09
N ALA A 259 -8.07 6.50 -13.47
CA ALA A 259 -9.24 6.34 -12.60
C ALA A 259 -9.32 4.90 -12.06
N MET A 260 -9.89 4.71 -10.86
CA MET A 260 -10.29 3.36 -10.40
C MET A 260 -11.66 3.06 -11.01
N ALA A 261 -11.73 2.03 -11.84
CA ALA A 261 -12.96 1.56 -12.45
C ALA A 261 -13.66 0.56 -11.53
N ALA A 262 -15.00 0.61 -11.45
CA ALA A 262 -15.76 -0.46 -10.81
C ALA A 262 -15.64 -1.81 -11.56
N GLY A 263 -15.33 -1.80 -12.86
CA GLY A 263 -15.18 -2.98 -13.72
C GLY A 263 -13.72 -3.41 -13.93
N GLY A 264 -13.43 -4.71 -13.80
CA GLY A 264 -12.08 -5.26 -14.05
C GLY A 264 -12.01 -6.79 -14.02
N PRO A 265 -10.81 -7.38 -14.25
CA PRO A 265 -10.61 -8.84 -14.25
C PRO A 265 -10.94 -9.52 -12.90
N SER A 266 -11.08 -8.74 -11.83
CA SER A 266 -11.50 -9.19 -10.51
C SER A 266 -13.02 -9.25 -10.29
N THR A 267 -13.85 -8.78 -11.22
CA THR A 267 -15.32 -8.70 -11.03
C THR A 267 -15.93 -10.06 -10.69
N LEU A 268 -15.46 -11.15 -11.31
CA LEU A 268 -15.95 -12.50 -11.00
C LEU A 268 -15.67 -12.91 -9.54
N ILE A 269 -14.47 -12.61 -9.02
CA ILE A 269 -14.10 -12.91 -7.63
C ILE A 269 -14.97 -12.10 -6.67
N ARG A 270 -15.24 -10.83 -7.00
CA ARG A 270 -16.07 -9.91 -6.20
C ARG A 270 -17.50 -10.42 -6.13
N VAL A 271 -18.11 -10.73 -7.28
CA VAL A 271 -19.49 -11.25 -7.34
C VAL A 271 -19.62 -12.61 -6.63
N GLN A 272 -18.66 -13.53 -6.83
CA GLN A 272 -18.66 -14.81 -6.13
C GLN A 272 -18.58 -14.64 -4.60
N ARG A 273 -17.80 -13.67 -4.12
CA ARG A 273 -17.70 -13.35 -2.70
C ARG A 273 -19.01 -12.82 -2.12
N LEU A 274 -19.76 -12.02 -2.88
CA LEU A 274 -21.06 -11.49 -2.43
C LEU A 274 -22.09 -12.59 -2.18
N SER A 275 -21.90 -13.77 -2.79
CA SER A 275 -22.75 -14.95 -2.62
C SER A 275 -22.25 -15.93 -1.54
N THR A 276 -21.13 -15.65 -0.86
CA THR A 276 -20.56 -16.54 0.18
C THR A 276 -20.76 -15.98 1.59
N ASP A 277 -20.88 -16.88 2.56
CA ASP A 277 -21.10 -16.54 3.98
C ASP A 277 -19.98 -15.70 4.60
N ALA A 278 -20.34 -15.00 5.69
CA ALA A 278 -19.45 -14.14 6.44
C ALA A 278 -18.17 -14.87 6.91
N ALA A 279 -17.05 -14.14 6.87
CA ALA A 279 -15.75 -14.69 7.22
C ALA A 279 -15.62 -15.10 8.69
N ASP A 280 -14.92 -16.21 8.94
CA ASP A 280 -14.58 -16.64 10.29
C ASP A 280 -13.71 -15.56 11.00
N PRO A 281 -14.18 -14.99 12.13
CA PRO A 281 -13.46 -13.96 12.86
C PRO A 281 -12.07 -14.42 13.34
N ARG A 282 -11.86 -15.73 13.54
CA ARG A 282 -10.58 -16.29 13.99
C ARG A 282 -9.46 -15.99 13.00
N VAL A 283 -9.77 -16.03 11.69
CA VAL A 283 -8.79 -15.71 10.63
C VAL A 283 -8.35 -14.25 10.72
N ALA A 284 -9.29 -13.34 10.98
CA ALA A 284 -8.98 -11.93 11.14
C ALA A 284 -8.12 -11.69 12.38
N VAL A 285 -8.45 -12.32 13.51
CA VAL A 285 -7.65 -12.24 14.76
C VAL A 285 -6.23 -12.73 14.53
N CYS A 286 -6.05 -13.91 13.91
CA CYS A 286 -4.71 -14.43 13.59
C CYS A 286 -3.91 -13.48 12.70
N ALA A 287 -4.54 -12.88 11.69
CA ALA A 287 -3.88 -11.92 10.80
C ALA A 287 -3.47 -10.63 11.53
N TYR A 288 -4.31 -10.11 12.43
CA TYR A 288 -3.95 -8.96 13.27
C TYR A 288 -2.83 -9.28 14.25
N LEU A 289 -2.85 -10.44 14.90
CA LEU A 289 -1.78 -10.89 15.77
C LEU A 289 -0.47 -11.06 15.02
N ALA A 290 -0.50 -11.62 13.80
CA ALA A 290 0.67 -11.71 12.94
C ALA A 290 1.22 -10.32 12.57
N ALA A 291 0.34 -9.37 12.24
CA ALA A 291 0.72 -7.99 11.92
C ALA A 291 1.34 -7.26 13.12
N ILE A 292 0.85 -7.51 14.34
CA ILE A 292 1.46 -6.98 15.57
C ILE A 292 2.82 -7.63 15.80
N THR A 293 2.89 -8.97 15.71
CA THR A 293 4.10 -9.74 15.98
C THR A 293 5.25 -9.32 15.06
N ILE A 294 4.99 -9.15 13.77
CA ILE A 294 6.01 -8.82 12.76
C ILE A 294 6.62 -7.43 12.96
N LEU A 295 5.88 -6.51 13.60
CA LEU A 295 6.35 -5.16 13.91
C LEU A 295 6.99 -5.11 15.31
N VAL A 296 6.32 -5.67 16.31
CA VAL A 296 6.73 -5.51 17.72
C VAL A 296 7.96 -6.36 18.04
N VAL A 297 8.01 -7.63 17.63
CA VAL A 297 9.09 -8.54 18.04
C VAL A 297 10.46 -8.04 17.59
N PRO A 298 10.68 -7.65 16.31
CA PRO A 298 11.98 -7.14 15.89
C PRO A 298 12.34 -5.80 16.57
N THR A 299 11.36 -4.92 16.78
CA THR A 299 11.60 -3.63 17.45
C THR A 299 11.99 -3.82 18.91
N VAL A 300 11.29 -4.69 19.65
CA VAL A 300 11.61 -5.00 21.05
C VAL A 300 12.97 -5.68 21.16
N ALA A 301 13.28 -6.62 20.26
CA ALA A 301 14.58 -7.30 20.23
C ALA A 301 15.77 -6.34 20.05
N VAL A 302 15.57 -5.19 19.40
CA VAL A 302 16.61 -4.15 19.23
C VAL A 302 16.58 -3.12 20.37
N ALA A 303 15.39 -2.67 20.75
CA ALA A 303 15.22 -1.61 21.72
C ALA A 303 15.63 -2.03 23.13
N VAL A 304 15.33 -3.27 23.53
CA VAL A 304 15.60 -3.75 24.89
C VAL A 304 17.11 -3.77 25.20
N PRO A 305 17.98 -4.40 24.38
CA PRO A 305 19.43 -4.37 24.62
C PRO A 305 20.00 -2.95 24.67
N TRP A 306 19.52 -2.07 23.78
CA TRP A 306 19.98 -0.67 23.74
C TRP A 306 19.56 0.11 24.99
N LEU A 307 18.31 -0.05 25.44
CA LEU A 307 17.82 0.57 26.68
C LEU A 307 18.54 0.03 27.92
N THR A 308 18.92 -1.25 27.94
CA THR A 308 19.71 -1.81 29.04
C THR A 308 21.12 -1.25 29.08
N GLU A 309 21.80 -1.11 27.94
CA GLU A 309 23.13 -0.46 27.88
C GLU A 309 23.05 1.01 28.30
N LEU A 310 22.02 1.74 27.85
CA LEU A 310 21.85 3.15 28.19
C LEU A 310 21.57 3.35 29.69
N ARG A 311 20.79 2.46 30.31
CA ARG A 311 20.60 2.46 31.78
C ARG A 311 21.89 2.16 32.53
N LEU A 312 22.72 1.24 32.05
CA LEU A 312 24.02 0.95 32.68
C LEU A 312 24.96 2.16 32.61
N LEU A 313 24.98 2.88 31.49
CA LEU A 313 25.77 4.11 31.34
C LEU A 313 25.28 5.24 32.25
N LEU A 314 23.96 5.42 32.39
CA LEU A 314 23.40 6.45 33.27
C LEU A 314 23.58 6.16 34.75
N ASN A 315 23.60 4.89 35.16
CA ASN A 315 23.82 4.50 36.56
C ASN A 315 25.31 4.44 36.95
N ALA A 316 26.22 4.55 35.97
CA ALA A 316 27.66 4.59 36.20
C ALA A 316 28.19 6.01 36.50
N TYR A 317 27.33 7.03 36.38
CA TYR A 317 27.57 8.43 36.75
C TYR A 317 26.66 8.85 37.90
#